data_AF-A0A2T4CW81-F1
#
_entry.id   AF-A0A2T4CW81-F1
#
_cell.length_a   1.000
_cell.length_b   1.000
_cell.length_c   1.000
_cell.angle_alpha   90.00
_cell.angle_beta   90.00
_cell.angle_gamma   90.00
#
_symmetry.space_group_name_H-M   'P 1'
#
loop_
_entity.id
_entity.type
_entity.pdbx_description
1 polymer ?
#
loop_
_entity_poly.entity_id
_entity_poly.type
_entity_poly.pdbx_seq_one_letter_code
_entity_poly.pdbx_strand_id
1 'polypeptide(L)'
;LTPQWQLSGDIIRIGSQNYFNRKDSAIRDKLDSFELVNTRLKYTLANQKADFYVGVENLLDEDYSTSYGYPQAGRFVYTGVNLRWK
;
A
#
# COMPACT_ATOMS: atom_id res chain seq x y z
N LEU A 1 -23.59 -17.33 6.85
CA LEU A 1 -23.44 -17.16 5.38
C LEU A 1 -22.14 -16.42 5.14
N THR A 2 -21.21 -16.99 4.37
CA THR A 2 -19.98 -16.27 3.99
C THR A 2 -20.32 -15.28 2.88
N PRO A 3 -20.06 -13.98 3.03
CA PRO A 3 -20.32 -13.01 1.98
C PRO A 3 -19.44 -13.32 0.76
N GLN A 4 -20.02 -13.29 -0.44
CA GLN A 4 -19.28 -13.54 -1.67
C GLN A 4 -18.29 -12.40 -1.94
N TRP A 5 -18.67 -11.16 -1.67
CA TRP A 5 -17.83 -9.98 -1.84
C TRP A 5 -17.24 -9.52 -0.51
N GLN A 6 -15.96 -9.18 -0.50
CA GLN A 6 -15.29 -8.54 0.63
C GLN A 6 -14.37 -7.44 0.11
N LEU A 7 -14.59 -6.21 0.61
CA LEU A 7 -13.66 -5.10 0.47
C LEU A 7 -12.85 -4.97 1.76
N SER A 8 -11.54 -4.81 1.64
CA SER A 8 -10.63 -4.54 2.75
C SER A 8 -9.65 -3.44 2.35
N GLY A 9 -9.09 -2.74 3.32
CA GLY A 9 -8.07 -1.74 3.09
C GLY A 9 -7.49 -1.17 4.37
N ASP A 10 -6.47 -0.35 4.23
CA ASP A 10 -5.80 0.38 5.29
C ASP A 10 -5.39 1.77 4.82
N ILE A 11 -5.20 2.67 5.80
CA ILE A 11 -4.67 4.02 5.61
C ILE A 11 -3.45 4.16 6.50
N ILE A 12 -2.33 4.55 5.92
CA ILE A 12 -1.07 4.77 6.62
C ILE A 12 -0.71 6.23 6.47
N ARG A 13 -0.54 6.95 7.58
CA ARG A 13 0.01 8.31 7.60
C ARG A 13 1.37 8.29 8.27
N ILE A 14 2.40 8.78 7.56
CA ILE A 14 3.72 9.01 8.14
C ILE A 14 3.96 10.52 8.20
N GLY A 15 4.24 11.00 9.41
CA GLY A 15 4.57 12.40 9.64
C GLY A 15 5.92 12.76 9.03
N SER A 16 6.11 14.06 8.76
CA SER A 16 7.36 14.55 8.20
C SER A 16 8.56 14.27 9.10
N GLN A 17 9.71 13.98 8.52
CA GLN A 17 10.93 13.64 9.24
C GLN A 17 12.09 14.57 8.87
N ASN A 18 12.80 15.08 9.88
CA ASN A 18 14.05 15.81 9.65
C ASN A 18 15.20 14.82 9.41
N TYR A 19 16.09 15.14 8.48
CA TYR A 19 17.34 14.40 8.26
C TYR A 19 18.53 15.37 8.15
N PHE A 20 19.72 14.85 8.44
CA PHE A 20 20.96 15.63 8.36
C PHE A 20 21.46 15.67 6.92
N ASN A 21 21.80 16.86 6.43
CA ASN A 21 22.36 17.03 5.10
C ASN A 21 23.78 16.43 5.04
N ARG A 22 24.07 15.66 3.99
CA ARG A 22 25.37 15.00 3.79
C ARG A 22 26.53 15.98 3.54
N LYS A 23 26.24 17.20 3.08
CA LYS A 23 27.24 18.24 2.78
C LYS A 23 27.48 19.18 3.95
N ASP A 24 26.47 19.40 4.79
CA ASP A 24 26.56 20.26 5.97
C ASP A 24 25.60 19.77 7.07
N SER A 25 26.14 19.12 8.10
CA SER A 25 25.35 18.58 9.21
C SER A 25 24.60 19.65 10.03
N ALA A 26 24.92 20.94 9.88
CA ALA A 26 24.18 22.03 10.49
C ALA A 26 22.86 22.35 9.75
N ILE A 27 22.74 21.94 8.49
CA ILE A 27 21.52 22.13 7.68
C ILE A 27 20.60 20.92 7.89
N ARG A 28 19.47 21.17 8.53
CA ARG A 28 18.36 20.19 8.61
C ARG A 28 17.51 20.33 7.36
N ASP A 29 17.38 19.24 6.63
CA ASP A 29 16.44 19.14 5.54
C ASP A 29 15.30 18.19 5.95
N LYS A 30 14.17 18.23 5.26
CA LYS A 30 12.92 17.63 5.72
C LYS A 30 12.32 16.74 4.64
N LEU A 31 12.05 15.50 5.01
CA LEU A 31 11.18 14.61 4.25
C LEU A 31 9.74 15.00 4.55
N ASP A 32 8.96 15.18 3.49
CA ASP A 32 7.55 15.49 3.59
C ASP A 32 6.77 14.33 4.22
N SER A 33 5.65 14.66 4.85
CA SER A 33 4.69 13.65 5.28
C SER A 33 3.98 13.05 4.09
N PHE A 34 3.58 11.80 4.18
CA PHE A 34 2.79 11.14 3.14
C PHE A 34 1.66 10.31 3.74
N GLU A 35 0.66 10.03 2.91
CA GLU A 35 -0.46 9.15 3.20
C GLU A 35 -0.61 8.10 2.13
N LEU A 36 -0.75 6.84 2.54
CA LEU A 36 -1.00 5.72 1.64
C LEU A 36 -2.37 5.15 1.93
N VAL A 37 -3.14 4.92 0.87
CA VAL A 37 -4.41 4.21 0.93
C VAL A 37 -4.25 2.91 0.16
N ASN A 38 -4.44 1.78 0.84
CA ASN A 38 -4.33 0.45 0.24
C ASN A 38 -5.70 -0.22 0.27
N THR A 39 -6.06 -0.92 -0.80
CA THR A 39 -7.36 -1.59 -0.89
C THR A 39 -7.25 -2.94 -1.58
N ARG A 40 -8.17 -3.85 -1.25
CA ARG A 40 -8.31 -5.16 -1.88
C ARG A 40 -9.77 -5.57 -1.93
N LEU A 41 -10.22 -5.95 -3.12
CA LEU A 41 -11.52 -6.56 -3.36
C LEU A 41 -11.32 -8.06 -3.57
N LYS A 42 -12.11 -8.86 -2.84
CA LYS A 42 -12.12 -10.32 -2.94
C LYS A 42 -13.52 -10.80 -3.31
N TYR A 43 -13.58 -11.76 -4.23
CA TYR A 43 -14.77 -12.53 -4.57
C TYR A 43 -14.56 -14.01 -4.23
N THR A 44 -15.39 -14.53 -3.33
CA THR A 44 -15.43 -15.93 -2.90
C THR A 44 -16.45 -16.67 -3.77
N LEU A 45 -16.04 -17.74 -4.47
CA LEU A 45 -16.98 -18.56 -5.23
C LEU A 45 -18.06 -19.16 -4.32
N ALA A 46 -19.28 -19.34 -4.84
CA ALA A 46 -20.41 -19.88 -4.07
C ALA A 46 -20.13 -21.25 -3.42
N ASN A 47 -19.30 -22.08 -4.07
CA ASN A 47 -18.88 -23.39 -3.55
C ASN A 47 -17.69 -23.31 -2.56
N GLN A 48 -17.21 -22.11 -2.25
CA GLN A 48 -16.08 -21.81 -1.38
C GLN A 48 -14.75 -22.46 -1.79
N LYS A 49 -14.61 -22.96 -3.03
CA LYS A 49 -13.39 -23.65 -3.50
C LYS A 49 -12.29 -22.71 -3.97
N ALA A 50 -12.63 -21.46 -4.29
CA ALA A 50 -11.65 -20.47 -4.70
C ALA A 50 -12.04 -19.05 -4.27
N ASP A 51 -11.02 -18.21 -4.08
CA ASP A 51 -11.16 -16.76 -3.96
C ASP A 51 -10.40 -16.08 -5.11
N PHE A 52 -11.06 -15.17 -5.81
CA PHE A 52 -10.41 -14.24 -6.73
C PHE A 52 -10.22 -12.91 -6.03
N TYR A 53 -9.12 -12.22 -6.27
CA TYR A 53 -8.91 -10.91 -5.68
C TYR A 53 -8.11 -9.98 -6.58
N VAL A 54 -8.42 -8.69 -6.47
CA VAL A 54 -7.64 -7.59 -7.02
C VAL A 54 -7.33 -6.62 -5.88
N GLY A 55 -6.09 -6.15 -5.83
CA GLY A 55 -5.64 -5.17 -4.84
C GLY A 55 -4.87 -4.04 -5.49
N VAL A 56 -4.89 -2.91 -4.81
CA VAL A 56 -4.16 -1.70 -5.19
C VAL A 56 -3.45 -1.19 -3.94
N GLU A 57 -2.12 -1.10 -4.03
CA GLU A 57 -1.29 -0.40 -3.07
C GLU A 57 -1.05 1.02 -3.58
N ASN A 58 -0.99 1.99 -2.66
CA ASN A 58 -0.89 3.41 -2.98
C ASN A 58 -1.99 3.83 -4.00
N LEU A 59 -3.25 3.60 -3.63
CA LEU A 59 -4.43 3.84 -4.47
C LEU A 59 -4.52 5.28 -4.99
N LEU A 60 -4.01 6.24 -4.23
CA LEU A 60 -4.02 7.65 -4.61
C LEU A 60 -2.82 8.06 -5.48
N ASP A 61 -1.85 7.16 -5.70
CA ASP A 61 -0.61 7.42 -6.44
C ASP A 61 0.20 8.57 -5.82
N GLU A 62 0.41 8.50 -4.51
CA GLU A 62 1.23 9.43 -3.75
C GLU A 62 2.71 9.25 -4.14
N ASP A 63 3.38 10.35 -4.47
CA ASP A 63 4.83 10.39 -4.62
C ASP A 63 5.48 10.52 -3.24
N TYR A 64 6.13 9.45 -2.75
CA TYR A 64 6.69 9.44 -1.40
C TYR A 64 8.09 8.85 -1.31
N SER A 65 8.77 9.19 -0.21
CA SER A 65 10.10 8.69 0.13
C SER A 65 10.14 8.35 1.61
N THR A 66 10.56 7.13 1.93
CA THR A 66 10.81 6.69 3.32
C THR A 66 12.21 7.08 3.79
N SER A 67 13.08 7.50 2.86
CA SER A 67 14.45 7.93 3.12
C SER A 67 14.89 8.90 2.05
N TYR A 68 15.76 9.85 2.43
CA TYR A 68 16.25 10.86 1.50
C TYR A 68 16.93 10.24 0.28
N GLY A 69 16.48 10.66 -0.91
CA GLY A 69 17.01 10.20 -2.20
C GLY A 69 16.55 8.81 -2.64
N TYR A 70 15.60 8.19 -1.92
CA TYR A 70 15.06 6.87 -2.23
C TYR A 70 13.54 6.94 -2.44
N PRO A 71 13.09 7.37 -3.64
CA PRO A 71 11.68 7.35 -3.99
C PRO A 71 11.14 5.93 -3.91
N GLN A 72 9.92 5.80 -3.41
CA GLN A 72 9.22 4.52 -3.33
C GLN A 72 8.34 4.31 -4.55
N ALA A 73 7.82 3.09 -4.70
CA ALA A 73 6.90 2.78 -5.79
C ALA A 73 5.60 3.60 -5.66
N GLY A 74 5.13 4.15 -6.78
CA GLY A 74 3.79 4.76 -6.90
C GLY A 74 2.67 3.73 -6.79
N ARG A 75 1.59 3.92 -7.51
CA ARG A 75 0.46 2.97 -7.51
C ARG A 75 0.88 1.59 -8.04
N PHE A 76 0.56 0.56 -7.26
CA PHE A 76 0.81 -0.83 -7.65
C PHE A 76 -0.48 -1.64 -7.65
N VAL A 77 -0.80 -2.28 -8.78
CA VAL A 77 -2.00 -3.11 -8.94
C VAL A 77 -1.59 -4.58 -9.01
N TYR A 78 -2.24 -5.42 -8.21
CA TYR A 78 -1.98 -6.86 -8.18
C TYR A 78 -3.29 -7.65 -8.19
N THR A 79 -3.21 -8.90 -8.65
CA THR A 79 -4.36 -9.81 -8.72
C THR A 79 -3.92 -11.24 -8.40
N GLY A 80 -4.84 -12.09 -8.01
CA GLY A 80 -4.54 -13.50 -7.79
C GLY A 80 -5.75 -14.37 -7.46
N VAL A 81 -5.47 -15.66 -7.33
CA VAL A 81 -6.46 -16.70 -7.04
C VAL A 81 -5.95 -17.57 -5.90
N ASN A 82 -6.76 -17.74 -4.85
CA ASN A 82 -6.50 -18.72 -3.81
C ASN A 82 -7.37 -19.95 -4.06
N LEU A 83 -6.75 -21.11 -4.27
CA LEU A 83 -7.45 -22.37 -4.46
C LEU A 83 -7.45 -23.19 -3.16
N ARG A 84 -8.59 -23.79 -2.85
CA ARG A 84 -8.74 -24.70 -1.71
C ARG A 84 -9.03 -26.10 -2.24
N TRP A 85 -7.99 -26.93 -2.26
CA TRP A 85 -8.08 -28.37 -2.53
C TRP A 85 -7.90 -29.16 -1.23
N LYS A 86 -8.49 -30.35 -1.19
CA LYS A 86 -8.37 -31.32 -0.09
C LYS A 86 -7.31 -32.34 -0.46
#